data_AF-A0A7G9YVQ1-F1
#
_entry.id   AF-A0A7G9YVQ1-F1
#
_cell.length_a   1.000
_cell.length_b   1.000
_cell.length_c   1.000
_cell.angle_alpha   90.00
_cell.angle_beta   90.00
_cell.angle_gamma   90.00
#
_symmetry.space_group_name_H-M   'P 1'
#
loop_
_entity.id
_entity.type
_entity.pdbx_description
1 polymer ?
#
loop_
_entity_poly.entity_id
_entity_poly.type
_entity_poly.pdbx_seq_one_letter_code
_entity_poly.pdbx_strand_id
1 'polypeptide(L)'
;MEYLRQQGIDAKKLKKLQEGYPNVIEMMHSQEIKLAVNTPTDKQSYKDGYQIRRACIELGIPYITTMQAAKAAASAILGMKGSEIEVKSLNEYFK
;
A
#
# COMPACT_ATOMS: atom_id res chain seq x y z
N MET A 1 -11.00 -9.18 -9.27
CA MET A 1 -11.91 -8.06 -9.63
C MET A 1 -13.33 -8.35 -9.24
N GLU A 2 -13.86 -9.53 -9.59
CA GLU A 2 -15.23 -9.93 -9.22
C GLU A 2 -15.49 -9.89 -7.72
N TYR A 3 -14.59 -10.47 -6.90
CA TYR A 3 -14.67 -10.38 -5.44
C TYR A 3 -14.82 -8.94 -4.93
N LEU A 4 -13.97 -8.01 -5.40
CA LEU A 4 -14.02 -6.60 -4.97
C LEU A 4 -15.33 -5.92 -5.39
N ARG A 5 -15.79 -6.18 -6.63
CA ARG A 5 -17.06 -5.64 -7.13
C ARG A 5 -18.27 -6.16 -6.36
N GLN A 6 -18.28 -7.44 -6.00
CA GLN A 6 -19.33 -8.03 -5.16
C GLN A 6 -19.39 -7.40 -3.76
N GLN A 7 -18.26 -6.86 -3.27
CA GLN A 7 -18.20 -6.09 -2.03
C GLN A 7 -18.47 -4.59 -2.23
N GLY A 8 -18.91 -4.17 -3.42
CA GLY A 8 -19.21 -2.77 -3.74
C GLY A 8 -17.97 -1.87 -3.91
N ILE A 9 -16.79 -2.46 -4.06
CA ILE A 9 -15.54 -1.72 -4.24
C ILE A 9 -15.28 -1.53 -5.73
N ASP A 10 -15.30 -0.27 -6.19
CA ASP A 10 -14.83 0.06 -7.52
C ASP A 10 -13.30 -0.04 -7.57
N ALA A 11 -12.82 -0.98 -8.36
CA ALA A 11 -11.41 -1.27 -8.49
C ALA A 11 -11.02 -1.26 -9.96
N LYS A 12 -9.87 -0.66 -10.25
CA LYS A 12 -9.25 -0.68 -11.58
C LYS A 12 -8.16 -1.76 -11.63
N LYS A 13 -8.22 -2.63 -12.62
CA LYS A 13 -7.14 -3.61 -12.86
C LYS A 13 -5.98 -2.89 -13.54
N LEU A 14 -4.79 -2.96 -12.95
CA LEU A 14 -3.55 -2.50 -13.56
C LEU A 14 -2.77 -3.69 -14.11
N LYS A 15 -1.99 -3.43 -15.17
CA LYS A 15 -1.08 -4.40 -15.76
C LYS A 15 0.21 -4.49 -14.95
N LYS A 16 0.77 -5.69 -14.87
CA LYS A 16 2.16 -5.88 -14.44
C LYS A 16 3.11 -5.32 -15.51
N LEU A 17 4.38 -5.14 -15.13
CA LEU A 17 5.39 -4.56 -16.02
C LEU A 17 5.50 -5.29 -17.37
N GLN A 18 5.38 -6.62 -17.37
CA GLN A 18 5.47 -7.46 -18.56
C GLN A 18 4.18 -7.50 -19.41
N GLU A 19 3.07 -6.95 -18.90
CA GLU A 19 1.74 -7.05 -19.53
C GLU A 19 1.38 -5.80 -20.38
N GLY A 20 2.25 -4.77 -20.40
CA GLY A 20 2.12 -3.56 -21.22
C GLY A 20 1.44 -2.37 -20.51
N TYR A 21 1.03 -1.35 -21.27
CA TYR A 21 0.52 -0.06 -20.75
C TYR A 21 -1.00 -0.04 -20.47
N PRO A 22 -1.48 0.72 -19.45
CA PRO A 22 -0.72 1.35 -18.36
C PRO A 22 -0.32 0.34 -17.29
N ASN A 23 0.95 0.36 -16.86
CA ASN A 23 1.47 -0.57 -15.87
C ASN A 23 1.66 0.07 -14.49
N VAL A 24 1.79 -0.78 -13.46
CA VAL A 24 1.91 -0.35 -12.06
C VAL A 24 3.10 0.60 -11.80
N ILE A 25 4.25 0.42 -12.46
CA ILE A 25 5.44 1.25 -12.25
C ILE A 25 5.22 2.66 -12.80
N GLU A 26 4.58 2.79 -13.96
CA GLU A 26 4.24 4.10 -14.53
C GLU A 26 3.27 4.88 -13.64
N MET A 27 2.26 4.19 -13.10
CA MET A 27 1.31 4.80 -12.16
C MET A 27 1.98 5.21 -10.84
N MET A 28 3.07 4.52 -10.43
CA MET A 28 3.89 4.95 -9.30
C MET A 28 4.70 6.20 -9.64
N HIS A 29 5.32 6.27 -10.81
CA HIS A 29 6.07 7.44 -11.26
C HIS A 29 5.18 8.68 -11.46
N SER A 30 3.94 8.51 -11.92
CA SER A 30 2.95 9.60 -11.99
C SER A 30 2.39 10.01 -10.62
N GLN A 31 2.88 9.39 -9.54
CA GLN A 31 2.43 9.59 -8.16
C GLN A 31 0.93 9.33 -7.94
N GLU A 32 0.27 8.56 -8.79
CA GLU A 32 -1.12 8.17 -8.59
C GLU A 32 -1.27 7.06 -7.54
N ILE A 33 -0.19 6.36 -7.22
CA ILE A 33 -0.14 5.37 -6.14
C ILE A 33 0.49 6.02 -4.89
N LYS A 34 -0.30 6.11 -3.80
CA LYS A 34 0.14 6.68 -2.52
C LYS A 34 0.44 5.63 -1.44
N LEU A 35 0.03 4.38 -1.67
CA LEU A 35 0.24 3.24 -0.78
C LEU A 35 0.19 1.96 -1.62
N ALA A 36 1.13 1.04 -1.38
CA ALA A 36 1.12 -0.28 -1.98
C ALA A 36 0.94 -1.37 -0.92
N VAL A 37 0.04 -2.33 -1.17
CA VAL A 37 -0.11 -3.54 -0.36
C VAL A 37 0.21 -4.74 -1.25
N ASN A 38 1.24 -5.50 -0.90
CA ASN A 38 1.68 -6.67 -1.65
C ASN A 38 1.84 -7.86 -0.70
N THR A 39 0.91 -8.80 -0.74
CA THR A 39 0.94 -10.01 0.10
C THR A 39 1.35 -11.21 -0.76
N PRO A 40 2.66 -11.48 -0.95
CA PRO A 40 3.10 -12.57 -1.81
C PRO A 40 2.67 -13.93 -1.21
N THR A 41 2.02 -14.77 -2.01
CA THR A 41 1.59 -16.12 -1.61
C THR A 41 2.37 -17.24 -2.29
N ASP A 42 3.19 -16.94 -3.31
CA ASP A 42 3.95 -17.93 -4.08
C ASP A 42 5.35 -17.43 -4.50
N LYS A 43 6.21 -18.38 -4.94
CA LYS A 43 7.59 -18.08 -5.40
C LYS A 43 7.62 -17.30 -6.72
N GLN A 44 6.64 -17.48 -7.60
CA GLN A 44 6.58 -16.80 -8.90
C GLN A 44 6.35 -15.29 -8.73
N SER A 45 5.59 -14.88 -7.72
CA SER A 45 5.36 -13.46 -7.37
C SER A 45 6.59 -12.73 -6.86
N TYR A 46 7.73 -13.41 -6.62
CA TYR A 46 8.93 -12.76 -6.10
C TYR A 46 9.65 -11.88 -7.12
N LYS A 47 9.74 -12.30 -8.40
CA LYS A 47 10.48 -11.53 -9.43
C LYS A 47 9.75 -10.23 -9.80
N ASP A 48 8.47 -10.31 -10.16
CA ASP A 48 7.65 -9.13 -10.45
C ASP A 48 7.50 -8.25 -9.19
N GLY A 49 7.27 -8.89 -8.04
CA GLY A 49 7.15 -8.21 -6.77
C GLY A 49 8.44 -7.48 -6.36
N TYR A 50 9.61 -7.94 -6.79
CA TYR A 50 10.88 -7.29 -6.48
C TYR A 50 10.99 -5.91 -7.14
N GLN A 51 10.65 -5.80 -8.43
CA GLN A 51 10.69 -4.52 -9.15
C GLN A 51 9.70 -3.53 -8.55
N ILE A 52 8.49 -3.99 -8.22
CA ILE A 52 7.48 -3.16 -7.57
C ILE A 52 7.96 -2.67 -6.20
N ARG A 53 8.50 -3.56 -5.35
CA ARG A 53 9.02 -3.17 -4.02
C ARG A 53 10.17 -2.17 -4.14
N ARG A 54 11.07 -2.38 -5.10
CA ARG A 54 12.18 -1.45 -5.37
C ARG A 54 11.65 -0.07 -5.77
N ALA A 55 10.71 0.00 -6.70
CA ALA A 55 10.10 1.26 -7.11
C ALA A 55 9.39 1.97 -5.95
N CYS A 56 8.70 1.25 -5.07
CA CYS A 56 8.12 1.84 -3.86
C CYS A 56 9.19 2.52 -2.99
N ILE A 57 10.34 1.88 -2.78
CA ILE A 57 11.44 2.43 -1.99
C ILE A 57 12.04 3.65 -2.68
N GLU A 58 12.35 3.55 -3.98
CA GLU A 58 12.97 4.63 -4.76
C GLU A 58 12.07 5.87 -4.84
N LEU A 59 10.75 5.69 -4.86
CA LEU A 59 9.76 6.77 -4.98
C LEU A 59 9.16 7.21 -3.63
N GLY A 60 9.62 6.63 -2.51
CA GLY A 60 9.10 6.95 -1.17
C GLY A 60 7.63 6.59 -0.95
N ILE A 61 7.11 5.60 -1.69
CA ILE A 61 5.75 5.10 -1.54
C ILE A 61 5.72 4.07 -0.39
N PRO A 62 4.93 4.29 0.67
CA PRO A 62 4.76 3.29 1.72
C PRO A 62 4.33 1.94 1.13
N TYR A 63 5.00 0.87 1.55
CA TYR A 63 4.71 -0.48 1.06
C TYR A 63 4.50 -1.44 2.24
N ILE A 64 3.43 -2.24 2.14
CA ILE A 64 3.01 -3.17 3.20
C ILE A 64 3.01 -4.58 2.64
N THR A 65 3.61 -5.52 3.36
CA THR A 65 3.80 -6.90 2.89
C THR A 65 2.93 -7.94 3.57
N THR A 66 2.16 -7.56 4.60
CA THR A 66 1.31 -8.48 5.37
C THR A 66 -0.11 -7.92 5.53
N MET A 67 -1.09 -8.82 5.59
CA MET A 67 -2.48 -8.44 5.82
C MET A 67 -2.68 -7.82 7.20
N GLN A 68 -1.92 -8.26 8.22
CA GLN A 68 -1.99 -7.73 9.58
C GLN A 68 -1.53 -6.26 9.61
N ALA A 69 -0.41 -5.95 8.98
CA ALA A 69 0.08 -4.58 8.87
C ALA A 69 -0.87 -3.71 8.01
N ALA A 70 -1.47 -4.27 6.96
CA ALA A 70 -2.44 -3.54 6.14
C ALA A 70 -3.69 -3.14 6.95
N LYS A 71 -4.20 -4.05 7.79
CA LYS A 71 -5.30 -3.76 8.71
C LYS A 71 -4.91 -2.70 9.74
N ALA A 72 -3.73 -2.81 10.34
CA ALA A 72 -3.25 -1.82 11.31
C ALA A 72 -3.10 -0.42 10.67
N ALA A 73 -2.55 -0.34 9.47
CA ALA A 73 -2.42 0.91 8.72
C ALA A 73 -3.79 1.52 8.39
N ALA A 74 -4.76 0.73 7.94
CA ALA A 74 -6.12 1.20 7.70
C ALA A 74 -6.77 1.76 8.99
N SER A 75 -6.65 1.06 10.11
CA SER A 75 -7.15 1.55 11.41
C SER A 75 -6.48 2.85 11.85
N ALA A 76 -5.16 2.96 11.67
CA ALA A 76 -4.42 4.18 11.99
C ALA A 76 -4.86 5.36 11.12
N ILE A 77 -5.01 5.16 9.81
CA ILE A 77 -5.49 6.19 8.87
C ILE A 77 -6.89 6.66 9.25
N LEU A 78 -7.78 5.74 9.63
CA LEU A 78 -9.13 6.08 10.09
C LEU A 78 -9.12 6.86 11.40
N GLY A 79 -8.30 6.45 12.38
CA GLY A 79 -8.18 7.14 13.66
C GLY A 79 -7.54 8.53 13.56
N MET A 80 -6.65 8.73 12.60
CA MET A 80 -6.03 10.02 12.30
C MET A 80 -6.94 10.97 11.52
N LYS A 81 -7.99 10.45 10.87
CA LYS A 81 -8.86 11.26 10.02
C LYS A 81 -9.69 12.22 10.89
N GLY A 82 -9.34 13.50 10.86
CA GLY A 82 -10.00 14.55 11.64
C GLY A 82 -9.48 14.71 13.07
N SER A 83 -8.40 14.01 13.42
CA SER A 83 -7.70 14.13 14.70
C SER A 83 -6.41 14.91 14.53
N GLU A 84 -6.05 15.75 15.49
CA GLU A 84 -4.73 16.37 15.55
C GLU A 84 -3.73 15.44 16.24
N ILE A 85 -2.46 15.53 15.84
CA ILE A 85 -1.39 14.79 16.52
C ILE A 85 -1.11 15.51 17.83
N GLU A 86 -1.50 14.90 18.94
CA GLU A 86 -1.08 15.34 20.27
C GLU A 86 0.36 14.88 20.55
N VAL A 87 1.18 15.81 21.03
CA VAL A 87 2.55 15.53 21.46
C VAL A 87 2.56 15.36 22.97
N LYS A 88 3.08 14.23 23.45
CA LYS A 88 3.32 13.98 24.87
C LYS A 88 4.78 13.62 25.07
N SER A 89 5.40 14.26 26.06
CA SER A 89 6.74 13.93 26.53
C SER A 89 6.76 12.56 27.20
N LEU A 90 7.94 11.94 27.24
CA LEU A 90 8.12 10.64 27.90
C LEU A 90 7.69 10.68 29.39
N ASN A 91 7.92 11.80 30.06
CA ASN A 91 7.51 12.01 31.45
C ASN A 91 5.99 12.04 31.65
N GLU A 92 5.21 12.48 30.65
CA GLU A 92 3.75 12.47 30.72
C GLU A 92 3.17 11.06 30.58
N TYR A 93 3.91 10.12 29.98
CA TYR A 93 3.50 8.72 29.88
C TYR A 93 3.83 7.88 31.12
N PHE A 94 4.83 8.27 31.90
CA PHE A 94 5.33 7.53 33.07
C PHE A 94 4.81 8.03 34.43
N LYS A 95 3.88 9.00 34.44
CA LYS A 95 3.12 9.36 35.64
C LYS A 95 1.91 8.44 35.81
#